data_AF-A0A838ECM0-F1
#
_entry.id   AF-A0A838ECM0-F1
#
_cell.length_a   1.000
_cell.length_b   1.000
_cell.length_c   1.000
_cell.angle_alpha   90.00
_cell.angle_beta   90.00
_cell.angle_gamma   90.00
#
_symmetry.space_group_name_H-M   'P 1'
#
loop_
_entity.id
_entity.type
_entity.pdbx_description
1 polymer ?
#
loop_
_entity_poly.entity_id
_entity_poly.type
_entity_poly.pdbx_seq_one_letter_code
_entity_poly.pdbx_strand_id
1 'polypeptide(L)'
;MAYPDTNYRDVVQRNKLLRPLLGVPVFYRVLIANSLIIFIGATVGTYLATNLKNISYAPTALVIFVTVGWLTSIGLNFILLQIAFRPLLDLGKVMNRVQAGESTLRAPLTGFDPEADRLARTFNTMLEAIDEANRHRSAQIINAQEEERKRIARELHDETSQVLTSLLISLAVLEESITSPEARERIAETRRLAHQTLRAIRSLSIDLR
;
A
#
# COMPACT_ATOMS: atom_id res chain seq x y z
N MET A 1 -6.19 18.54 -6.56
CA MET A 1 -7.63 18.34 -6.88
C MET A 1 -8.25 17.56 -5.74
N ALA A 2 -9.02 18.22 -4.88
CA ALA A 2 -9.72 17.60 -3.76
C ALA A 2 -10.93 16.85 -4.31
N TYR A 3 -10.95 15.53 -4.17
CA TYR A 3 -12.13 14.73 -4.49
C TYR A 3 -13.19 14.92 -3.39
N PRO A 4 -14.47 15.02 -3.76
CA PRO A 4 -15.53 15.27 -2.80
C PRO A 4 -15.64 14.08 -1.83
N ASP A 5 -15.77 14.41 -0.55
CA ASP A 5 -16.21 13.52 0.52
C ASP A 5 -17.54 12.88 0.10
N THR A 6 -17.50 11.76 -0.63
CA THR A 6 -18.68 10.95 -0.88
C THR A 6 -19.03 10.30 0.45
N ASN A 7 -19.86 11.02 1.18
CA ASN A 7 -20.85 10.66 2.18
C ASN A 7 -21.19 9.15 2.27
N TYR A 8 -20.21 8.34 2.65
CA TYR A 8 -20.37 6.89 2.89
C TYR A 8 -21.16 6.64 4.18
N ARG A 9 -21.30 7.66 5.03
CA ARG A 9 -22.05 7.62 6.29
C ARG A 9 -23.56 7.50 6.07
N ASP A 10 -24.11 7.99 4.96
CA ASP A 10 -25.56 8.06 4.75
C ASP A 10 -26.18 6.77 4.20
N VAL A 11 -25.41 5.83 3.65
CA VAL A 11 -25.94 4.52 3.24
C VAL A 11 -26.11 3.58 4.45
N VAL A 12 -25.34 3.80 5.52
CA VAL A 12 -25.27 2.90 6.69
C VAL A 12 -26.40 3.18 7.71
N GLN A 13 -27.08 4.32 7.63
CA GLN A 13 -28.07 4.72 8.65
C GLN A 13 -29.52 4.25 8.40
N ARG A 14 -29.87 3.62 7.27
CA ARG A 14 -31.29 3.54 6.90
C ARG A 14 -32.13 2.44 7.57
N ASN A 15 -31.55 1.38 8.16
CA ASN A 15 -32.36 0.30 8.77
C ASN A 15 -31.91 -0.06 10.21
N LYS A 16 -32.41 0.69 11.20
CA LYS A 16 -32.21 0.42 12.65
C LYS A 16 -32.81 -0.91 13.15
N LEU A 17 -33.71 -1.54 12.38
CA LEU A 17 -34.44 -2.75 12.80
C LEU A 17 -33.61 -4.05 12.77
N LEU A 18 -32.44 -4.05 12.11
CA LEU A 18 -31.59 -5.25 11.99
C LEU A 18 -30.41 -5.27 12.98
N ARG A 19 -30.26 -4.24 13.84
CA ARG A 19 -29.14 -4.06 14.78
C ARG A 19 -28.86 -5.21 15.77
N PRO A 20 -29.83 -5.95 16.31
CA PRO A 20 -29.51 -7.04 17.23
C PRO A 20 -28.94 -8.30 16.55
N LEU A 21 -29.16 -8.48 15.24
CA LEU A 21 -28.57 -9.56 14.43
C LEU A 21 -27.20 -9.20 13.82
N LEU A 22 -26.75 -7.95 14.03
CA LEU A 22 -25.62 -7.35 13.32
C LEU A 22 -24.24 -7.58 13.98
N GLY A 23 -24.19 -8.17 15.18
CA GLY A 23 -22.93 -8.56 15.84
C GLY A 23 -22.53 -10.02 15.66
N VAL A 24 -23.38 -10.82 15.01
CA VAL A 24 -23.15 -12.26 14.88
C VAL A 24 -22.33 -12.54 13.61
N PRO A 25 -21.25 -13.35 13.69
CA PRO A 25 -20.45 -13.71 12.53
C PRO A 25 -21.31 -14.21 11.37
N VAL A 26 -20.85 -13.95 10.14
CA VAL A 26 -21.55 -14.33 8.91
C VAL A 26 -21.99 -15.79 8.92
N PHE A 27 -21.15 -16.68 9.45
CA PHE A 27 -21.43 -18.11 9.58
C PHE A 27 -22.79 -18.37 10.25
N TYR A 28 -23.08 -17.70 11.36
CA TYR A 28 -24.33 -17.89 12.08
C TYR A 28 -25.53 -17.29 11.33
N ARG A 29 -25.33 -16.21 10.56
CA ARG A 29 -26.40 -15.67 9.70
C ARG A 29 -26.79 -16.67 8.63
N VAL A 30 -25.81 -17.30 7.99
CA VAL A 30 -26.04 -18.36 7.00
C VAL A 30 -26.72 -19.57 7.66
N LEU A 31 -26.25 -19.99 8.83
CA LEU A 31 -26.81 -21.14 9.55
C LEU A 31 -28.27 -20.90 9.96
N ILE A 32 -28.59 -19.73 10.51
CA ILE A 32 -29.97 -19.36 10.86
C ILE A 32 -30.85 -19.29 9.61
N ALA A 33 -30.38 -18.65 8.53
CA ALA A 33 -31.14 -18.54 7.30
C ALA A 33 -31.45 -19.91 6.68
N ASN A 34 -30.43 -20.78 6.55
CA ASN A 34 -30.61 -22.14 6.03
C ASN A 34 -31.52 -22.98 6.91
N SER A 35 -31.39 -22.87 8.24
CA SER A 35 -32.26 -23.58 9.18
C SER A 35 -33.71 -23.12 9.06
N LEU A 36 -33.95 -21.82 8.89
CA LEU A 36 -35.29 -21.26 8.70
C LEU A 36 -35.91 -21.69 7.36
N ILE A 37 -35.13 -21.69 6.28
CA ILE A 37 -35.56 -22.17 4.96
C ILE A 37 -35.98 -23.64 5.03
N ILE A 38 -35.15 -24.48 5.66
CA ILE A 38 -35.44 -25.91 5.83
C ILE A 38 -36.70 -26.10 6.69
N PHE A 39 -36.80 -25.38 7.81
CA PHE A 39 -37.96 -25.47 8.70
C PHE A 39 -39.26 -25.10 7.99
N ILE A 40 -39.31 -23.93 7.34
CA ILE A 40 -40.49 -23.48 6.58
C ILE A 40 -40.80 -24.45 5.43
N GLY A 41 -39.77 -24.87 4.69
CA GLY A 41 -39.93 -25.82 3.58
C GLY A 41 -40.51 -27.16 4.03
N ALA A 42 -40.04 -27.69 5.16
CA ALA A 42 -40.53 -28.94 5.72
C ALA A 42 -41.97 -28.81 6.25
N THR A 43 -42.31 -27.73 6.94
CA THR A 43 -43.67 -27.49 7.45
C THR A 43 -44.66 -27.32 6.32
N VAL A 44 -44.37 -26.44 5.35
CA VAL A 44 -45.24 -26.20 4.19
C VAL A 44 -45.33 -27.44 3.31
N GLY A 45 -44.21 -28.13 3.07
CA GLY A 45 -44.18 -29.37 2.30
C GLY A 45 -45.01 -30.49 2.93
N THR A 46 -44.91 -30.66 4.25
CA THR A 46 -45.71 -31.66 4.99
C THR A 46 -47.20 -31.32 4.94
N TYR A 47 -47.56 -30.05 5.16
CA TYR A 47 -48.94 -29.58 5.07
C TYR A 47 -49.53 -29.76 3.67
N LEU A 48 -48.74 -29.47 2.63
CA LEU A 48 -49.16 -29.65 1.25
C LEU A 48 -49.36 -31.13 0.90
N ALA A 49 -48.45 -32.00 1.36
CA ALA A 49 -48.53 -33.44 1.14
C ALA A 49 -49.76 -34.09 1.80
N THR A 50 -50.15 -33.64 2.99
CA THR A 50 -51.33 -34.20 3.68
C THR A 50 -52.66 -33.73 3.07
N ASN A 51 -52.76 -32.48 2.62
CA ASN A 51 -54.00 -31.93 2.05
C ASN A 51 -54.25 -32.36 0.60
N LEU A 52 -53.20 -32.61 -0.20
CA LEU A 52 -53.35 -32.96 -1.62
C LEU A 52 -53.56 -34.45 -1.90
N LYS A 53 -53.52 -35.32 -0.88
CA LYS A 53 -53.49 -36.80 -1.04
C LYS A 53 -54.65 -37.37 -1.88
N ASN A 54 -55.78 -36.66 -2.00
CA ASN A 54 -56.97 -37.11 -2.71
C ASN A 54 -57.15 -36.49 -4.12
N ILE A 55 -56.18 -35.74 -4.65
CA ILE A 55 -56.28 -35.05 -5.94
C ILE A 55 -55.33 -35.71 -6.97
N SER A 56 -55.81 -35.93 -8.19
CA SER A 56 -55.05 -36.62 -9.27
C SER A 56 -53.71 -35.94 -9.65
N TYR A 57 -53.53 -34.65 -9.32
CA TYR A 57 -52.34 -33.85 -9.60
C TYR A 57 -51.42 -33.63 -8.38
N ALA A 58 -51.62 -34.39 -7.30
CA ALA A 58 -50.79 -34.31 -6.09
C ALA A 58 -49.27 -34.47 -6.32
N PRO A 59 -48.78 -35.47 -7.09
CA PRO A 59 -47.33 -35.65 -7.26
C PRO A 59 -46.68 -34.50 -8.04
N THR A 60 -47.37 -33.96 -9.05
CA THR A 60 -46.85 -32.83 -9.84
C THR A 60 -46.74 -31.55 -9.00
N ALA A 61 -47.72 -31.28 -8.12
CA ALA A 61 -47.68 -30.12 -7.24
C ALA A 61 -46.53 -30.20 -6.22
N LEU A 62 -46.26 -31.39 -5.67
CA LEU A 62 -45.14 -31.61 -4.75
C LEU A 62 -43.78 -31.40 -5.44
N VAL A 63 -43.61 -31.89 -6.67
CA VAL A 63 -42.37 -31.69 -7.43
C VAL A 63 -42.14 -30.21 -7.73
N ILE A 64 -43.18 -29.48 -8.13
CA ILE A 64 -43.09 -28.02 -8.36
C ILE A 64 -42.71 -27.30 -7.06
N PHE A 65 -43.33 -27.66 -5.94
CA PHE A 65 -43.01 -27.06 -4.64
C PHE A 65 -41.55 -27.28 -4.24
N VAL A 66 -41.05 -28.52 -4.34
CA VAL A 66 -39.66 -28.86 -3.99
C VAL A 66 -38.66 -28.13 -4.89
N THR A 67 -38.93 -28.10 -6.20
CA THR A 67 -38.04 -27.43 -7.17
C THR A 67 -37.99 -25.92 -6.94
N VAL A 68 -39.13 -25.27 -6.69
CA VAL A 68 -39.19 -23.84 -6.36
C VAL A 68 -38.49 -23.56 -5.03
N GLY A 69 -38.72 -24.38 -4.00
CA GLY A 69 -38.06 -24.24 -2.70
C GLY A 69 -36.54 -24.38 -2.80
N TRP A 70 -36.06 -25.35 -3.58
CA TRP A 70 -34.64 -25.56 -3.83
C TRP A 70 -33.99 -24.37 -4.55
N LEU A 71 -34.60 -23.87 -5.63
CA LEU A 71 -34.11 -22.69 -6.35
C LEU A 71 -34.07 -21.45 -5.46
N THR A 72 -35.10 -21.25 -4.64
CA THR A 72 -35.17 -20.15 -3.68
C THR A 72 -34.04 -20.23 -2.66
N SER A 73 -33.77 -21.42 -2.13
CA SER A 73 -32.67 -21.67 -1.20
C SER A 73 -31.31 -21.36 -1.82
N ILE A 74 -31.06 -21.82 -3.06
CA ILE A 74 -29.82 -21.51 -3.79
C ILE A 74 -29.64 -20.00 -3.97
N GLY A 75 -30.70 -19.30 -4.39
CA GLY A 75 -30.67 -17.85 -4.60
C GLY A 75 -30.36 -17.09 -3.31
N LEU A 76 -31.04 -17.42 -2.21
CA LEU A 76 -30.80 -16.81 -0.90
C LEU A 76 -29.37 -17.08 -0.41
N ASN A 77 -28.90 -18.32 -0.52
CA ASN A 77 -27.55 -18.69 -0.12
C ASN A 77 -26.49 -17.93 -0.94
N PHE A 78 -26.69 -17.78 -2.25
CA PHE A 78 -25.79 -17.01 -3.11
C PHE A 78 -25.73 -15.52 -2.70
N ILE A 79 -26.87 -14.90 -2.40
CA ILE A 79 -26.92 -13.51 -1.93
C ILE A 79 -26.19 -13.33 -0.60
N LEU A 80 -26.40 -14.25 0.34
CA LEU A 80 -25.71 -14.22 1.64
C LEU A 80 -24.19 -14.33 1.47
N LEU A 81 -23.74 -15.22 0.59
CA LEU A 81 -22.33 -15.41 0.28
C LEU A 81 -21.70 -14.15 -0.36
N GLN A 82 -22.43 -13.50 -1.27
CA GLN A 82 -21.98 -12.24 -1.87
C GLN A 82 -21.80 -11.12 -0.82
N ILE A 83 -22.68 -11.04 0.16
CA ILE A 83 -22.56 -10.05 1.25
C ILE A 83 -21.38 -10.39 2.17
N ALA A 84 -21.20 -11.68 2.47
CA ALA A 84 -20.13 -12.20 3.32
C ALA A 84 -18.72 -11.87 2.84
N PHE A 85 -18.44 -12.06 1.55
CA PHE A 85 -17.08 -11.93 1.00
C PHE A 85 -16.71 -10.50 0.60
N ARG A 86 -17.67 -9.57 0.55
CA ARG A 86 -17.42 -8.17 0.17
C ARG A 86 -16.30 -7.49 0.98
N PRO A 87 -16.29 -7.55 2.33
CA PRO A 87 -15.24 -6.91 3.12
C PRO A 87 -13.84 -7.43 2.77
N LEU A 88 -13.71 -8.73 2.51
CA LEU A 88 -12.43 -9.35 2.14
C LEU A 88 -11.96 -8.89 0.74
N LEU A 89 -12.88 -8.78 -0.21
CA LEU A 89 -12.57 -8.25 -1.54
C LEU A 89 -12.14 -6.78 -1.48
N ASP A 90 -12.76 -5.99 -0.61
CA ASP A 90 -12.40 -4.58 -0.42
C ASP A 90 -11.02 -4.43 0.23
N LEU A 91 -10.65 -5.29 1.19
CA LEU A 91 -9.28 -5.37 1.70
C LEU A 91 -8.26 -5.66 0.60
N GLY A 92 -8.57 -6.61 -0.29
CA GLY A 92 -7.71 -6.93 -1.44
C GLY A 92 -7.49 -5.73 -2.37
N LYS A 93 -8.54 -4.93 -2.63
CA LYS A 93 -8.41 -3.70 -3.43
C LYS A 93 -7.52 -2.67 -2.75
N VAL A 94 -7.66 -2.48 -1.43
CA VAL A 94 -6.80 -1.56 -0.67
C VAL A 94 -5.36 -2.02 -0.71
N MET A 95 -5.10 -3.32 -0.51
CA MET A 95 -3.76 -3.91 -0.63
C MET A 95 -3.12 -3.61 -1.99
N ASN A 96 -3.83 -3.86 -3.09
CA ASN A 96 -3.31 -3.62 -4.44
C ASN A 96 -2.98 -2.14 -4.68
N ARG A 97 -3.78 -1.21 -4.13
CA ARG A 97 -3.50 0.23 -4.25
C ARG A 97 -2.32 0.68 -3.39
N VAL A 98 -2.21 0.16 -2.17
CA VAL A 98 -1.03 0.40 -1.33
C VAL A 98 0.23 -0.13 -2.02
N GLN A 99 0.17 -1.32 -2.64
CA GLN A 99 1.29 -1.89 -3.40
C GLN A 99 1.64 -1.03 -4.64
N ALA A 100 0.66 -0.36 -5.24
CA ALA A 100 0.86 0.58 -6.33
C ALA A 100 1.43 1.95 -5.88
N GLY A 101 1.66 2.16 -4.59
CA GLY A 101 2.28 3.37 -4.03
C GLY A 101 1.32 4.32 -3.31
N GLU A 102 0.01 4.01 -3.25
CA GLU A 102 -0.96 4.82 -2.52
C GLU A 102 -0.96 4.46 -1.01
N SER A 103 0.06 4.91 -0.29
CA SER A 103 0.31 4.52 1.11
C SER A 103 -0.65 5.13 2.15
N THR A 104 -1.46 6.13 1.78
CA THR A 104 -2.40 6.80 2.69
C THR A 104 -3.76 6.10 2.79
N LEU A 105 -4.02 5.10 1.95
CA LEU A 105 -5.27 4.35 2.00
C LEU A 105 -5.33 3.46 3.25
N ARG A 106 -6.52 3.31 3.79
CA ARG A 106 -6.81 2.46 4.94
C ARG A 106 -8.03 1.60 4.64
N ALA A 107 -8.03 0.40 5.20
CA ALA A 107 -9.16 -0.51 5.09
C ALA A 107 -10.38 0.05 5.84
N PRO A 108 -11.57 0.10 5.20
CA PRO A 108 -12.78 0.58 5.85
C PRO A 108 -13.27 -0.43 6.89
N LEU A 109 -13.70 0.08 8.06
CA LEU A 109 -14.43 -0.70 9.06
C LEU A 109 -15.90 -0.70 8.68
N THR A 110 -16.45 -1.89 8.46
CA THR A 110 -17.81 -2.04 7.93
C THR A 110 -18.84 -2.10 9.05
N GLY A 111 -18.46 -2.54 10.25
CA GLY A 111 -19.36 -2.69 11.40
C GLY A 111 -20.38 -3.82 11.27
N PHE A 112 -20.34 -4.57 10.15
CA PHE A 112 -21.27 -5.65 9.85
C PHE A 112 -20.74 -7.02 10.30
N ASP A 113 -19.42 -7.17 10.43
CA ASP A 113 -18.76 -8.43 10.79
C ASP A 113 -17.55 -8.16 11.71
N PRO A 114 -17.61 -8.60 12.99
CA PRO A 114 -16.51 -8.44 13.93
C PRO A 114 -15.17 -9.05 13.47
N GLU A 115 -15.21 -10.16 12.72
CA GLU A 115 -14.02 -10.85 12.23
C GLU A 115 -13.35 -10.07 11.09
N ALA A 116 -14.15 -9.64 10.11
CA ALA A 116 -13.67 -8.79 9.03
C ALA A 116 -13.13 -7.45 9.56
N ASP A 117 -13.80 -6.83 10.53
CA ASP A 117 -13.35 -5.59 11.16
C ASP A 117 -12.07 -5.80 11.99
N ARG A 118 -11.89 -6.97 12.63
CA ARG A 118 -10.64 -7.33 13.30
C ARG A 118 -9.50 -7.44 12.29
N LEU A 119 -9.73 -8.11 11.17
CA LEU A 119 -8.73 -8.22 10.10
C LEU A 119 -8.39 -6.85 9.51
N ALA A 120 -9.38 -6.00 9.26
CA ALA A 120 -9.18 -4.63 8.78
C ALA A 120 -8.36 -3.79 9.77
N ARG A 121 -8.60 -3.91 11.08
CA ARG A 121 -7.77 -3.26 12.12
C ARG A 121 -6.33 -3.75 12.08
N THR A 122 -6.10 -5.07 12.09
CA THR A 122 -4.74 -5.64 12.03
C THR A 122 -4.02 -5.20 10.75
N PHE A 123 -4.73 -5.19 9.62
CA PHE A 123 -4.20 -4.71 8.35
C PHE A 123 -3.78 -3.23 8.44
N ASN A 124 -4.63 -2.36 8.99
CA ASN A 124 -4.30 -0.95 9.19
C ASN A 124 -3.09 -0.75 10.13
N THR A 125 -2.95 -1.53 11.20
CA THR A 125 -1.75 -1.50 12.06
C THR A 125 -0.49 -1.90 11.30
N MET A 126 -0.55 -2.91 10.44
CA MET A 126 0.59 -3.27 9.59
C MET A 126 0.94 -2.15 8.60
N LEU A 127 -0.05 -1.50 7.99
CA LEU A 127 0.18 -0.36 7.09
C LEU A 127 0.88 0.80 7.80
N GLU A 128 0.47 1.10 9.03
CA GLU A 128 1.09 2.15 9.85
C GLU A 128 2.54 1.82 10.22
N ALA A 129 2.81 0.57 10.60
CA ALA A 129 4.18 0.13 10.88
C ALA A 129 5.10 0.20 9.65
N ILE A 130 4.58 -0.13 8.46
CA ILE A 130 5.33 -0.02 7.20
C ILE A 130 5.63 1.45 6.87
N ASP A 131 4.63 2.33 7.01
CA ASP A 131 4.79 3.76 6.74
C ASP A 131 5.88 4.37 7.65
N GLU A 132 5.82 4.07 8.95
CA GLU A 132 6.82 4.57 9.90
C GLU A 132 8.22 4.01 9.63
N ALA A 133 8.33 2.72 9.29
CA ALA A 133 9.60 2.12 8.90
C ALA A 133 10.18 2.77 7.63
N ASN A 134 9.33 3.09 6.64
CA ASN A 134 9.75 3.77 5.42
C ASN A 134 10.21 5.20 5.69
N ARG A 135 9.51 5.94 6.56
CA ARG A 135 9.91 7.30 6.97
C ARG A 135 11.25 7.28 7.69
N HIS A 136 11.46 6.35 8.62
CA HIS A 136 12.73 6.18 9.31
C HIS A 136 13.88 5.84 8.37
N ARG A 137 13.68 4.89 7.45
CA ARG A 137 14.70 4.53 6.44
C ARG A 137 15.04 5.71 5.54
N SER A 138 14.04 6.46 5.09
CA SER A 138 14.24 7.65 4.25
C SER A 138 15.07 8.70 5.00
N ALA A 139 14.77 8.95 6.27
CA ALA A 139 15.54 9.86 7.10
C ALA A 139 17.00 9.39 7.29
N GLN A 140 17.21 8.08 7.52
CA GLN A 140 18.56 7.51 7.61
C GLN A 140 19.36 7.67 6.32
N ILE A 141 18.73 7.42 5.17
CA ILE A 141 19.37 7.58 3.85
C ILE A 141 19.77 9.04 3.62
N ILE A 142 18.87 9.99 3.92
CA ILE A 142 19.16 11.42 3.78
C ILE A 142 20.33 11.81 4.68
N ASN A 143 20.31 11.43 5.95
CA ASN A 143 21.38 11.73 6.90
C ASN A 143 22.72 11.13 6.44
N ALA A 144 22.73 9.86 6.02
CA ALA A 144 23.94 9.21 5.51
C ALA A 144 24.47 9.90 4.24
N GLN A 145 23.58 10.35 3.35
CA GLN A 145 23.95 11.10 2.15
C GLN A 145 24.56 12.47 2.50
N GLU A 146 24.01 13.17 3.49
CA GLU A 146 24.57 14.45 3.96
C GLU A 146 25.93 14.28 4.65
N GLU A 147 26.09 13.25 5.48
CA GLU A 147 27.38 12.90 6.09
C GLU A 147 28.42 12.57 5.03
N GLU A 148 28.04 11.80 4.01
CA GLU A 148 28.90 11.46 2.90
C GLU A 148 29.30 12.69 2.08
N ARG A 149 28.35 13.58 1.76
CA ARG A 149 28.66 14.86 1.10
C ARG A 149 29.67 15.68 1.88
N LYS A 150 29.49 15.81 3.20
CA LYS A 150 30.43 16.53 4.08
C LYS A 150 31.78 15.83 4.18
N ARG A 151 31.82 14.49 4.13
CA ARG A 151 33.07 13.71 4.09
C ARG A 151 33.83 13.99 2.80
N ILE A 152 33.18 13.87 1.65
CA ILE A 152 33.78 14.15 0.33
C ILE A 152 34.27 15.60 0.25
N ALA A 153 33.48 16.57 0.72
CA ALA A 153 33.87 17.98 0.71
C ALA A 153 35.17 18.24 1.49
N ARG A 154 35.33 17.58 2.64
CA ARG A 154 36.56 17.66 3.47
C ARG A 154 37.74 16.97 2.81
N GLU A 155 37.56 15.75 2.30
CA GLU A 155 38.62 14.99 1.64
C GLU A 155 39.17 15.72 0.39
N LEU A 156 38.27 16.29 -0.43
CA LEU A 156 38.66 17.13 -1.58
C LEU A 156 39.40 18.41 -1.15
N HIS A 157 38.97 19.05 -0.07
CA HIS A 157 39.61 20.28 0.42
C HIS A 157 40.97 20.01 1.03
N ASP A 158 41.08 18.99 1.87
CA ASP A 158 42.28 18.74 2.65
C ASP A 158 43.31 18.01 1.78
N GLU A 159 43.00 16.85 1.22
CA GLU A 159 44.01 16.03 0.53
C GLU A 159 44.27 16.53 -0.89
N THR A 160 43.21 16.67 -1.71
CA THR A 160 43.40 16.98 -3.14
C THR A 160 43.94 18.39 -3.35
N SER A 161 43.45 19.39 -2.60
CA SER A 161 43.95 20.76 -2.72
C SER A 161 45.39 20.90 -2.21
N GLN A 162 45.80 20.13 -1.20
CA GLN A 162 47.19 20.12 -0.73
C GLN A 162 48.13 19.54 -1.77
N VAL A 163 47.82 18.36 -2.33
CA VAL A 163 48.65 17.73 -3.38
C VAL A 163 48.81 18.66 -4.58
N LEU A 164 47.73 19.32 -5.01
CA LEU A 164 47.76 20.23 -6.13
C LEU A 164 48.52 21.53 -5.83
N THR A 165 48.49 21.99 -4.58
CA THR A 165 49.32 23.11 -4.12
C THR A 165 50.81 22.75 -4.17
N SER A 166 51.19 21.56 -3.69
CA SER A 166 52.56 21.06 -3.79
C SER A 166 53.02 20.91 -5.24
N LEU A 167 52.15 20.42 -6.13
CA LEU A 167 52.43 20.35 -7.58
C LEU A 167 52.71 21.74 -8.17
N LEU A 168 51.89 22.74 -7.81
CA LEU A 168 52.09 24.12 -8.26
C LEU A 168 53.43 24.71 -7.81
N ILE A 169 53.84 24.45 -6.56
CA ILE A 169 55.14 24.87 -6.03
C ILE A 169 56.27 24.20 -6.82
N SER A 170 56.21 22.88 -7.03
CA SER A 170 57.21 22.14 -7.81
C SER A 170 57.33 22.64 -9.25
N LEU A 171 56.19 22.92 -9.90
CA LEU A 171 56.17 23.48 -11.26
C LEU A 171 56.78 24.88 -11.31
N ALA A 172 56.56 25.73 -10.30
CA ALA A 172 57.17 27.06 -10.23
C ALA A 172 58.70 27.00 -10.11
N VAL A 173 59.23 26.09 -9.28
CA VAL A 173 60.69 25.86 -9.15
C VAL A 173 61.30 25.31 -10.44
N LEU A 174 60.59 24.40 -11.12
CA LEU A 174 60.99 23.88 -12.43
C LEU A 174 60.99 24.97 -13.52
N GLU A 175 60.00 25.86 -13.54
CA GLU A 175 59.91 26.98 -14.50
C GLU A 175 61.09 27.97 -14.36
N GLU A 176 61.60 28.15 -13.14
CA GLU A 176 62.75 29.00 -12.84
C GLU A 176 64.10 28.37 -13.23
N SER A 177 64.21 27.05 -13.21
CA SER A 177 65.46 26.31 -13.50
C SER A 177 65.66 25.93 -14.97
N ILE A 178 64.69 26.21 -15.85
CA ILE A 178 64.77 25.87 -17.28
C ILE A 178 65.31 27.03 -18.12
N THR A 179 66.28 26.72 -18.98
CA THR A 179 66.90 27.66 -19.93
C THR A 179 66.25 27.64 -21.32
N SER A 180 65.61 26.53 -21.72
CA SER A 180 64.96 26.40 -23.03
C SER A 180 63.61 27.13 -23.05
N PRO A 181 63.40 28.10 -23.98
CA PRO A 181 62.14 28.85 -24.07
C PRO A 181 60.91 27.96 -24.28
N GLU A 182 61.00 26.95 -25.15
CA GLU A 182 59.88 26.04 -25.44
C GLU A 182 59.51 25.18 -24.22
N ALA A 183 60.51 24.69 -23.48
CA ALA A 183 60.27 23.91 -22.27
C ALA A 183 59.66 24.78 -21.15
N ARG A 184 60.10 26.04 -21.03
CA ARG A 184 59.51 26.99 -20.09
C ARG A 184 58.04 27.26 -20.40
N GLU A 185 57.68 27.45 -21.66
CA GLU A 185 56.29 27.65 -22.09
C GLU A 185 55.40 26.45 -21.76
N ARG A 186 55.85 25.22 -22.02
CA ARG A 186 55.10 24.00 -21.66
C ARG A 186 54.88 23.85 -20.15
N ILE A 187 55.87 24.20 -19.32
CA ILE A 187 55.70 24.18 -17.86
C ILE A 187 54.73 25.27 -17.40
N ALA A 188 54.82 26.48 -17.96
CA ALA A 188 53.89 27.55 -17.66
C ALA A 188 52.44 27.18 -18.00
N GLU A 189 52.22 26.50 -19.13
CA GLU A 189 50.90 25.97 -19.51
C GLU A 189 50.40 24.91 -18.51
N THR A 190 51.26 23.95 -18.14
CA THR A 190 50.94 22.91 -17.15
C THR A 190 50.59 23.51 -15.80
N ARG A 191 51.33 24.53 -15.35
CA ARG A 191 51.06 25.28 -14.12
C ARG A 191 49.71 26.01 -14.20
N ARG A 192 49.38 26.60 -15.34
CA ARG A 192 48.08 27.24 -15.57
C ARG A 192 46.93 26.24 -15.46
N LEU A 193 47.08 25.05 -16.04
CA LEU A 193 46.09 23.96 -15.93
C LEU A 193 45.93 23.51 -14.47
N ALA A 194 47.03 23.27 -13.75
CA ALA A 194 46.97 22.92 -12.32
C ALA A 194 46.26 23.99 -11.47
N HIS A 195 46.48 25.28 -11.75
CA HIS A 195 45.77 26.38 -11.08
C HIS A 195 44.27 26.39 -11.39
N GLN A 196 43.87 26.05 -12.61
CA GLN A 196 42.45 25.94 -12.99
C GLN A 196 41.79 24.76 -12.27
N THR A 197 42.46 23.61 -12.22
CA THR A 197 41.99 22.42 -11.49
C THR A 197 41.83 22.70 -10.00
N LEU A 198 42.75 23.46 -9.38
CA LEU A 198 42.65 23.82 -7.97
C LEU A 198 41.42 24.67 -7.68
N ARG A 199 41.11 25.62 -8.57
CA ARG A 199 39.91 26.45 -8.45
C ARG A 199 38.64 25.63 -8.63
N ALA A 200 38.61 24.71 -9.59
CA ALA A 200 37.48 23.82 -9.81
C ALA A 200 37.20 22.92 -8.59
N ILE A 201 38.23 22.31 -8.00
CA ILE A 201 38.08 21.47 -6.79
C ILE A 201 37.59 22.29 -5.61
N ARG A 202 38.12 23.50 -5.39
CA ARG A 202 37.65 24.38 -4.32
C ARG A 202 36.19 24.77 -4.49
N SER A 203 35.75 25.05 -5.73
CA SER A 203 34.34 25.32 -6.02
C SER A 203 33.47 24.11 -5.68
N LEU A 204 33.85 22.91 -6.13
CA LEU A 204 33.12 21.68 -5.87
C LEU A 204 33.02 21.35 -4.37
N SER A 205 34.11 21.57 -3.62
CA SER A 205 34.12 21.39 -2.16
C SER A 205 33.16 22.36 -1.46
N ILE A 206 33.01 23.60 -1.96
CA ILE A 206 32.05 24.56 -1.42
C ILE A 206 30.61 24.13 -1.75
N ASP A 207 30.34 23.66 -2.97
CA ASP A 207 29.00 23.21 -3.39
C ASP A 207 28.52 21.96 -2.64
N LEU A 208 29.44 21.17 -2.10
CA LEU A 208 29.16 19.95 -1.32
C LEU A 208 28.99 20.18 0.19
N ARG A 209 29.27 21.39 0.70
CA ARG A 209 29.14 21.75 2.13
C ARG A 209 27.74 22.22 2.48
#